data_AF-A0A552HK21-F1
#
_entry.id   AF-A0A552HK21-F1
#
_cell.length_a   1.000
_cell.length_b   1.000
_cell.length_c   1.000
_cell.angle_alpha   90.00
_cell.angle_beta   90.00
_cell.angle_gamma   90.00
#
_symmetry.space_group_name_H-M   'P 1'
#
loop_
_entity.id
_entity.type
_entity.pdbx_description
1 polymer ?
#
loop_
_entity_poly.entity_id
_entity_poly.type
_entity_poly.pdbx_seq_one_letter_code
_entity_poly.pdbx_strand_id
1 'polypeptide(L)' 'MWIDYWAIDWDYDGITFKSMWQAIRGNGKRANTVNTIASSPQLSAGKRAIAVWLVDVFGNDASATVEVR' A
#
# COMPACT_ATOMS: atom_id res chain seq x y z
N MET A 1 14.49 0.57 7.93
CA MET A 1 13.57 0.75 6.78
C MET A 1 12.99 2.15 6.80
N TRP A 2 12.86 2.81 5.65
CA TRP A 2 12.52 4.24 5.54
C TRP A 2 11.02 4.53 5.31
N ILE A 3 10.20 3.50 5.10
CA ILE A 3 8.76 3.63 4.90
C ILE A 3 8.11 4.14 6.19
N ASP A 4 7.37 5.24 6.13
CA ASP A 4 6.58 5.75 7.25
C ASP A 4 5.12 5.33 7.13
N TYR A 5 4.59 5.35 5.91
CA TYR A 5 3.26 4.91 5.58
C TYR A 5 3.24 4.24 4.22
N TRP A 6 2.44 3.19 4.05
CA TRP A 6 2.07 2.74 2.72
C TRP A 6 0.70 2.08 2.73
N ALA A 7 0.04 2.14 1.58
CA ALA A 7 -1.29 1.62 1.37
C ALA A 7 -1.42 0.95 0.00
N ILE A 8 -2.43 0.09 -0.10
CA ILE A 8 -2.74 -0.68 -1.29
C ILE A 8 -4.22 -0.51 -1.62
N ASP A 9 -4.51 -0.31 -2.90
CA ASP A 9 -5.81 -0.50 -3.50
C ASP A 9 -5.74 -1.76 -4.39
N TRP A 10 -6.49 -2.79 -4.03
CA TRP A 10 -6.47 -4.09 -4.71
C TRP A 10 -7.32 -4.13 -5.98
N ASP A 11 -8.14 -3.10 -6.22
CA ASP A 11 -9.07 -3.01 -7.35
C ASP A 11 -9.19 -1.55 -7.81
N TYR A 12 -8.02 -1.00 -8.16
CA TYR A 12 -7.88 0.39 -8.54
C TYR A 12 -8.52 0.63 -9.91
N ASP A 13 -9.46 1.57 -9.95
CA ASP A 13 -10.21 1.92 -11.17
C ASP A 13 -9.50 2.95 -12.06
N GLY A 14 -8.30 3.38 -11.67
CA GLY A 14 -7.55 4.42 -12.38
C GLY A 14 -7.98 5.85 -12.06
N ILE A 15 -8.98 6.02 -11.19
CA ILE A 15 -9.56 7.33 -10.86
C ILE A 15 -9.34 7.64 -9.38
N THR A 16 -9.81 6.78 -8.48
CA THR A 16 -9.81 7.04 -7.04
C THR A 16 -9.08 5.94 -6.28
N PHE A 17 -8.04 6.32 -5.55
CA PHE A 17 -7.31 5.39 -4.69
C PHE A 17 -8.08 5.14 -3.39
N LYS A 18 -8.50 3.89 -3.15
CA LYS A 18 -9.41 3.52 -2.05
C LYS A 18 -8.70 3.12 -0.75
N SER A 19 -7.37 3.00 -0.75
CA SER A 19 -6.58 2.63 0.45
C SER A 19 -7.15 1.43 1.22
N MET A 20 -7.46 0.35 0.51
CA MET A 20 -8.13 -0.84 1.05
C MET A 20 -7.31 -1.57 2.13
N TRP A 21 -5.98 -1.44 2.08
CA TRP A 21 -5.07 -1.92 3.10
C TRP A 21 -4.02 -0.84 3.37
N GLN A 22 -3.56 -0.72 4.62
CA GLN A 22 -2.53 0.25 5.00
C GLN A 22 -1.68 -0.23 6.17
N ALA A 23 -0.42 0.19 6.19
CA ALA A 23 0.45 0.07 7.34
C ALA A 23 1.20 1.38 7.59
N ILE A 24 1.27 1.75 8.87
CA ILE A 24 1.91 2.97 9.34
C ILE A 24 2.97 2.59 10.38
N ARG A 25 4.04 3.38 10.43
CA ARG A 25 5.04 3.29 11.48
C ARG A 25 4.40 3.62 12.83
N GLY A 26 4.53 2.71 13.79
CA GLY A 26 4.07 2.94 15.16
C GLY A 26 4.99 3.88 15.94
N ASN A 27 4.49 4.44 17.05
CA ASN A 27 5.26 5.37 17.88
C ASN A 27 6.17 4.67 18.92
N GLY A 28 7.25 5.33 19.32
CA GLY A 28 8.11 4.91 20.45
C GLY A 28 9.06 3.74 20.15
N LYS A 29 9.39 2.90 21.16
CA LYS A 29 10.36 1.80 21.03
C LYS A 29 9.96 0.70 20.02
N ARG A 30 8.73 0.72 19.49
CA ARG A 30 8.21 -0.20 18.46
C ARG A 30 8.25 0.40 17.05
N ALA A 31 8.84 1.59 16.86
CA ALA A 31 8.86 2.33 15.59
C ALA A 31 9.76 1.74 14.48
N ASN A 32 10.38 0.59 14.71
CA ASN A 32 11.54 0.19 13.91
C ASN A 32 11.18 -0.46 12.56
N THR A 33 9.95 -0.97 12.40
CA THR A 33 9.59 -1.70 11.17
C THR A 33 8.11 -1.58 10.83
N VAL A 34 7.81 -1.01 9.66
CA VAL A 34 6.51 -1.16 9.00
C VAL A 34 6.45 -2.54 8.33
N ASN A 35 5.31 -3.22 8.34
CA ASN A 35 5.19 -4.48 7.62
C ASN A 35 5.30 -4.21 6.11
N THR A 36 6.15 -4.93 5.38
CA THR A 36 6.32 -4.81 3.92
C THR A 36 5.58 -5.88 3.14
N ILE A 37 4.85 -6.75 3.83
CA ILE A 37 4.04 -7.81 3.24
C ILE A 37 2.59 -7.53 3.56
N ALA A 38 1.77 -7.48 2.52
CA ALA A 38 0.32 -7.36 2.64
C ALA A 38 -0.34 -8.51 1.89
N SER A 39 -1.44 -8.99 2.45
CA SER A 39 -2.29 -9.99 1.81
C SER A 39 -3.64 -9.37 1.54
N SER A 40 -4.16 -9.55 0.33
CA SER A 40 -5.52 -9.14 0.01
C SER A 40 -6.52 -10.10 0.65
N PRO A 41 -7.76 -9.65 0.90
CA PRO A 41 -8.88 -10.58 1.01
C PRO A 41 -9.06 -11.36 -0.30
N GLN A 42 -9.94 -12.36 -0.29
CA GLN A 42 -10.23 -13.12 -1.50
C GLN A 42 -10.82 -12.19 -2.57
N LEU A 43 -10.10 -12.06 -3.68
CA LEU A 43 -10.49 -11.23 -4.81
C LEU A 43 -11.25 -12.09 -5.83
N SER A 44 -12.18 -11.47 -6.56
CA SER A 44 -12.85 -12.11 -7.69
C SER A 44 -11.86 -12.50 -8.80
N ALA A 45 -12.17 -13.50 -9.60
CA ALA A 45 -11.38 -13.76 -10.81
C ALA A 45 -11.55 -12.62 -11.82
N GLY A 46 -10.49 -12.27 -12.53
CA GLY A 46 -10.53 -11.28 -13.61
C GLY A 46 -9.39 -10.28 -13.58
N LYS A 47 -9.21 -9.58 -14.70
CA LYS A 47 -8.22 -8.54 -14.87
C LYS A 47 -8.52 -7.38 -13.91
N ARG A 48 -7.51 -6.97 -13.14
CA ARG A 48 -7.58 -5.82 -12.22
C ARG A 48 -6.26 -5.07 -12.20
N ALA A 49 -6.31 -3.83 -11.75
CA ALA A 49 -5.12 -3.06 -11.41
C ALA A 49 -4.97 -3.00 -9.89
N ILE A 50 -3.78 -3.29 -9.38
CA ILE A 50 -3.40 -3.07 -8.00
C ILE A 50 -2.54 -1.81 -7.96
N ALA A 51 -2.93 -0.83 -7.16
CA ALA A 51 -2.15 0.38 -6.92
C ALA A 51 -1.57 0.37 -5.51
N VAL A 52 -0.34 0.88 -5.38
CA VAL A 52 0.38 1.05 -4.13
C VAL A 52 0.78 2.52 -4.01
N TRP A 53 0.59 3.10 -2.83
CA TRP A 53 1.08 4.43 -2.50
C TRP A 53 1.91 4.35 -1.21
N LEU A 54 3.07 4.99 -1.21
CA LEU A 54 4.06 4.92 -0.15
C LEU A 54 4.56 6.32 0.18
N VAL A 55 4.81 6.56 1.47
CA VAL A 55 5.43 7.78 2.01
C VAL A 55 6.60 7.38 2.90
N ASP A 56 7.76 8.01 2.71
CA ASP A 56 8.93 7.80 3.56
C ASP A 56 8.95 8.72 4.79
N VAL A 57 9.91 8.51 5.69
CA VAL A 57 10.07 9.30 6.93
C VAL A 57 10.45 10.76 6.71
N PHE A 58 10.78 11.15 5.48
CA PHE A 58 11.04 12.53 5.10
C PHE A 58 9.82 13.20 4.46
N GLY A 59 8.72 12.46 4.29
CA GLY A 59 7.50 12.94 3.67
C GLY A 59 7.52 12.87 2.13
N ASN A 60 8.52 12.22 1.52
CA ASN A 60 8.50 11.98 0.08
C ASN A 60 7.53 10.86 -0.23
N ASP A 61 6.72 11.02 -1.27
CA ASP A 61 5.76 10.01 -1.70
C ASP A 61 6.11 9.39 -3.06
N ALA A 62 5.68 8.15 -3.25
CA ALA A 62 5.82 7.41 -4.49
C ALA A 62 4.64 6.45 -4.68
N SER A 63 4.19 6.28 -5.92
CA SER A 63 3.12 5.35 -6.26
C SER A 63 3.50 4.42 -7.42
N ALA A 64 2.88 3.24 -7.45
CA ALA A 64 3.05 2.27 -8.52
C ALA A 64 1.74 1.50 -8.76
N THR A 65 1.48 1.13 -10.01
CA THR A 65 0.31 0.35 -10.40
C THR A 65 0.75 -0.86 -11.21
N VAL A 66 0.15 -2.02 -10.93
CA VAL A 66 0.39 -3.26 -11.66
C VAL A 66 -0.92 -3.90 -12.10
N GLU A 67 -0.99 -4.34 -13.36
CA GLU A 67 -2.11 -5.16 -13.83
C GLU A 67 -1.85 -6.63 -13.50
N VAL A 68 -2.85 -7.29 -12.91
CA VAL A 68 -2.85 -8.74 -12.66
C VAL A 68 -4.07 -9.39 -13.30
N ARG A 69 -3.92 -10.66 -13.71
CA ARG A 69 -4.95 -11.46 -14.41
C ARG A 69 -5.45 -12.58 -13.53
#